data_AF-A0A8B9JA56-F1
#
_entry.id   AF-A0A8B9JA56-F1
#
_cell.length_a   1.000
_cell.length_b   1.000
_cell.length_c   1.000
_cell.angle_alpha   90.00
_cell.angle_beta   90.00
_cell.angle_gamma   90.00
#
_symmetry.space_group_name_H-M   'P 1'
#
loop_
_entity.id
_entity.type
_entity.pdbx_description
1 polymer ?
#
loop_
_entity_poly.entity_id
_entity_poly.type
_entity_poly.pdbx_seq_one_letter_code
_entity_poly.pdbx_strand_id
1 'polypeptide(L)'
;MGNQGMQELIPLVNRLHDAFSAIGQSCNLDLPQIAVVGGQSAGKSSVLENFVGRDFLPRGSGIVTRRPLVLQLISATSEYAEFLHCKGKKFTDFDDVRREIETETDRVTGSNKGISSIPINLRVYSPNVLNLTLIDLPGITKVPVGDQPHDIEYQIRDMIMQFICRENCLILAVTPANMDLANSDALKLGKDVDPQGQRTIGVITKLDLMDEGTNARDVLENRLLPLRRGYIGVVNRSQKDIEGKKDISAALAAERLFFLSHPAYRHMADYMGTPYLQRVLNQQLTNHIRDTLPAFRSRLQAQLLLLDKEAEEYRHMNPDDPSRKTKALMLIQHFGLDFEKRIEGSGDQVDTVELSGGAKINRIFHERFPFELVKMEFDEKELRREISYAIKNIHGIRTGLFTPDLAFEAMVKKLIVKLKGPCIKCVDMVVQELMATVRQCTHKLVAFPKLREETERIVNTYIRERESQAKDQVLLSLAIQLSYINTNHEDFIGFANAQQRNNQTNRKASAGNQVRGFEKEKKYMLPLDNLKVRDVEKTFMSSKHIFSIFNTEQRSVFFCSSFFCLFFNLGKLLLLYKIYNNYYFLFLLNV
;
A
#
# COMPACT_ATOMS: atom_id res chain seq x y z
N MET A 1 38.92 4.89 -35.96
CA MET A 1 38.56 5.94 -34.98
C MET A 1 37.05 6.08 -35.00
N GLY A 2 36.36 5.81 -33.90
CA GLY A 2 34.89 5.70 -33.86
C GLY A 2 34.31 5.08 -32.58
N ASN A 3 35.16 4.48 -31.72
CA ASN A 3 34.73 3.77 -30.50
C ASN A 3 35.02 4.53 -29.19
N GLN A 4 35.45 5.79 -29.22
CA GLN A 4 35.76 6.55 -27.99
C GLN A 4 34.55 6.65 -27.05
N GLY A 5 33.36 6.98 -27.58
CA GLY A 5 32.13 7.01 -26.78
C GLY A 5 31.70 5.64 -26.22
N MET A 6 32.12 4.54 -26.85
CA MET A 6 31.86 3.18 -26.38
C MET A 6 32.80 2.74 -25.25
N GLN A 7 34.03 3.26 -25.22
CA GLN A 7 35.00 2.97 -24.15
C GLN A 7 34.60 3.62 -22.81
N GLU A 8 33.81 4.70 -22.84
CA GLU A 8 33.32 5.42 -21.66
C GLU A 8 32.05 4.83 -21.04
N LEU A 9 31.35 3.92 -21.73
CA LEU A 9 30.09 3.33 -21.24
C LEU A 9 30.29 2.49 -19.97
N ILE A 10 31.39 1.74 -19.88
CA ILE A 10 31.68 0.88 -18.74
C ILE A 10 32.06 1.73 -17.50
N PRO A 11 32.96 2.73 -17.60
CA PRO A 11 33.19 3.70 -16.51
C PRO A 11 31.91 4.41 -16.05
N LEU A 12 31.00 4.76 -16.96
CA LEU A 12 29.71 5.36 -16.61
C LEU A 12 28.86 4.41 -15.73
N VAL A 13 28.70 3.16 -16.14
CA VAL A 13 27.94 2.15 -15.38
C VAL A 13 28.59 1.89 -14.01
N ASN A 14 29.92 1.88 -13.94
CA ASN A 14 30.64 1.71 -12.67
C ASN A 14 30.37 2.89 -11.71
N ARG A 15 30.40 4.13 -12.19
CA ARG A 15 30.04 5.30 -11.37
C ARG A 15 28.59 5.25 -10.87
N LEU A 16 27.67 4.73 -11.69
CA LEU A 16 26.29 4.52 -11.27
C LEU A 16 26.22 3.47 -10.15
N HIS A 17 26.91 2.33 -10.30
CA HIS A 17 26.98 1.29 -9.27
C HIS A 17 27.49 1.84 -7.93
N ASP A 18 28.51 2.71 -7.97
CA ASP A 18 29.07 3.34 -6.78
C ASP A 18 28.10 4.31 -6.11
N ALA A 19 27.44 5.16 -6.92
CA ALA A 19 26.46 6.11 -6.43
C ALA A 19 25.33 5.40 -5.68
N PHE A 20 24.80 4.30 -6.24
CA PHE A 20 23.75 3.53 -5.58
C PHE A 20 24.25 2.76 -4.36
N SER A 21 25.45 2.19 -4.42
CA SER A 21 26.04 1.49 -3.27
C SER A 21 26.28 2.42 -2.08
N ALA A 22 26.60 3.70 -2.32
CA ALA A 22 26.85 4.68 -1.27
C ALA A 22 25.58 5.14 -0.54
N ILE A 23 24.41 5.06 -1.19
CA ILE A 23 23.13 5.52 -0.62
C ILE A 23 22.54 4.47 0.35
N GLY A 24 23.10 3.26 0.42
CA GLY A 24 22.65 2.18 1.32
C GLY A 24 21.27 1.62 0.98
N GLN A 25 20.55 2.23 0.05
CA GLN A 25 19.36 1.68 -0.55
C GLN A 25 19.77 0.62 -1.57
N SER A 26 19.25 -0.59 -1.40
CA SER A 26 19.11 -1.56 -2.48
C SER A 26 18.08 -1.05 -3.48
N CYS A 27 18.36 0.08 -4.14
CA CYS A 27 17.68 0.39 -5.38
C CYS A 27 18.03 -0.77 -6.31
N ASN A 28 17.06 -1.66 -6.53
CA ASN A 28 17.13 -2.80 -7.45
C ASN A 28 17.24 -2.25 -8.88
N LEU A 29 18.39 -1.69 -9.19
CA LEU A 29 18.70 -1.14 -10.48
C LEU A 29 19.42 -2.22 -11.26
N ASP A 30 18.74 -2.67 -12.31
CA ASP A 30 19.24 -3.69 -13.23
C ASP A 30 20.32 -3.09 -14.12
N LEU A 31 21.49 -2.79 -13.53
CA LEU A 31 22.65 -2.37 -14.29
C LEU A 31 23.16 -3.55 -15.12
N PRO A 32 23.58 -3.31 -16.37
CA PRO A 32 24.22 -4.31 -17.21
C PRO A 32 25.48 -4.87 -16.55
N GLN A 33 25.52 -6.17 -16.33
CA GLN A 33 26.62 -6.85 -15.65
C GLN A 33 26.81 -8.27 -16.18
N ILE A 34 28.01 -8.83 -16.04
CA ILE A 34 28.32 -10.21 -16.41
C ILE A 34 28.43 -11.04 -15.13
N ALA A 35 27.53 -12.01 -14.94
CA ALA A 35 27.60 -12.97 -13.85
C ALA A 35 28.28 -14.26 -14.30
N VAL A 36 29.33 -14.67 -13.59
CA VAL A 36 30.07 -15.91 -13.86
C VAL A 36 29.43 -17.05 -13.08
N VAL A 37 28.86 -18.01 -13.80
CA VAL A 37 28.14 -19.16 -13.22
C VAL A 37 28.83 -20.45 -13.65
N GLY A 38 29.00 -21.38 -12.71
CA GLY A 38 29.64 -22.65 -12.99
C GLY A 38 29.77 -23.51 -11.75
N GLY A 39 29.86 -24.83 -11.94
CA GLY A 39 30.11 -25.77 -10.86
C GLY A 39 31.40 -25.47 -10.10
N GLN A 40 31.55 -26.08 -8.92
CA GLN A 40 32.82 -26.07 -8.21
C GLN A 40 33.93 -26.63 -9.12
N SER A 41 35.11 -26.00 -9.10
CA SER A 41 36.27 -26.44 -9.91
C SER A 41 36.08 -26.40 -11.44
N ALA A 42 35.03 -25.75 -11.96
CA ALA A 42 34.84 -25.51 -13.40
C ALA A 42 35.88 -24.55 -14.01
N GLY A 43 36.73 -23.91 -13.20
CA GLY A 43 37.76 -22.98 -13.66
C GLY A 43 37.32 -21.52 -13.72
N LYS A 44 36.24 -21.12 -13.03
CA LYS A 44 35.76 -19.73 -12.95
C LYS A 44 36.85 -18.76 -12.53
N SER A 45 37.48 -19.01 -11.37
CA SER A 45 38.53 -18.17 -10.81
C SER A 45 39.73 -18.07 -11.75
N SER A 46 40.10 -19.18 -12.42
CA SER A 46 41.20 -19.18 -13.39
C SER A 46 40.91 -18.33 -14.62
N VAL A 47 39.67 -18.33 -15.12
CA VAL A 47 39.27 -17.44 -16.23
C VAL A 47 39.38 -15.98 -15.81
N LEU A 48 38.96 -15.64 -14.59
CA LEU A 48 39.06 -14.28 -14.05
C LEU A 48 40.51 -13.83 -13.83
N GLU A 49 41.36 -14.70 -13.29
CA GLU A 49 42.78 -14.42 -13.08
C GLU A 49 43.52 -14.23 -14.41
N ASN A 50 43.19 -15.01 -15.45
CA ASN A 50 43.76 -14.82 -16.78
C ASN A 50 43.37 -13.47 -17.40
N PHE A 51 42.19 -12.93 -17.10
CA PHE A 51 41.80 -11.59 -17.56
C PHE A 51 42.60 -10.48 -16.88
N VAL A 52 42.97 -10.66 -15.61
CA VAL A 52 43.75 -9.69 -14.84
C VAL A 52 45.24 -9.82 -15.13
N GLY A 53 45.72 -11.03 -15.42
CA GLY A 53 47.14 -11.30 -15.54
C GLY A 53 47.84 -11.45 -14.19
N ARG A 54 47.10 -11.70 -13.11
CA ARG A 54 47.63 -11.90 -11.75
C ARG A 54 46.81 -12.94 -10.99
N ASP A 55 47.45 -13.63 -10.05
CA ASP A 55 46.79 -14.53 -9.11
C ASP A 55 46.33 -13.74 -7.88
N PHE A 56 45.03 -13.53 -7.70
CA PHE A 56 44.50 -12.72 -6.58
C PHE A 56 43.25 -13.30 -5.94
N LEU A 57 42.66 -14.33 -6.55
CA LEU A 57 41.53 -15.01 -5.96
C LEU A 57 42.01 -16.07 -4.95
N PRO A 58 41.25 -16.31 -3.87
CA PRO A 58 41.55 -17.38 -2.93
C PRO A 58 41.64 -18.74 -3.67
N ARG A 59 42.43 -19.67 -3.13
CA ARG A 59 42.54 -21.04 -3.65
C ARG A 59 42.49 -22.03 -2.48
N GLY A 60 41.70 -23.09 -2.59
CA GLY A 60 41.58 -24.08 -1.52
C GLY A 60 40.64 -25.23 -1.86
N SER A 61 40.60 -26.25 -1.00
CA SER A 61 39.63 -27.34 -1.08
C SER A 61 38.29 -26.90 -0.47
N GLY A 62 37.17 -27.17 -1.17
CA GLY A 62 35.83 -26.72 -0.77
C GLY A 62 35.35 -25.49 -1.56
N ILE A 63 34.33 -24.79 -1.03
CA ILE A 63 33.79 -23.57 -1.65
C ILE A 63 34.80 -22.43 -1.42
N VAL A 64 35.50 -22.07 -2.48
CA VAL A 64 36.52 -21.02 -2.47
C VAL A 64 35.87 -19.63 -2.43
N THR A 65 34.92 -19.36 -3.33
CA THR A 65 34.14 -18.11 -3.38
C THR A 65 32.89 -18.27 -2.49
N ARG A 66 32.91 -17.74 -1.26
CA ARG A 66 31.79 -17.81 -0.30
C ARG A 66 30.87 -16.57 -0.30
N ARG A 67 31.32 -15.50 -0.95
CA ARG A 67 30.58 -14.25 -1.16
C ARG A 67 30.69 -13.84 -2.62
N PRO A 68 29.67 -13.24 -3.24
CA PRO A 68 29.80 -12.67 -4.57
C PRO A 68 30.94 -11.63 -4.62
N LEU A 69 31.81 -11.72 -5.63
CA LEU A 69 32.86 -10.73 -5.85
C LEU A 69 32.54 -9.91 -7.11
N VAL A 70 32.23 -8.63 -6.92
CA VAL A 70 32.06 -7.67 -8.00
C VAL A 70 33.44 -7.13 -8.37
N LEU A 71 34.01 -7.65 -9.45
CA LEU A 71 35.31 -7.31 -9.98
C LEU A 71 35.17 -6.27 -11.11
N GLN A 72 35.69 -5.08 -10.87
CA GLN A 72 35.75 -3.99 -11.85
C GLN A 72 37.19 -3.86 -12.37
N LEU A 73 37.41 -4.30 -13.61
CA LEU A 73 38.66 -4.10 -14.33
C LEU A 73 38.64 -2.75 -15.00
N ILE A 74 39.67 -1.94 -14.77
CA ILE A 74 39.80 -0.58 -15.28
C ILE A 74 41.15 -0.44 -15.96
N SER A 75 41.13 -0.10 -17.25
CA SER A 75 42.35 0.20 -18.00
C SER A 75 42.99 1.46 -17.44
N ALA A 76 44.21 1.36 -16.91
CA ALA A 76 44.94 2.49 -16.32
C ALA A 76 46.44 2.38 -16.60
N THR A 77 47.20 3.46 -16.41
CA THR A 77 48.65 3.46 -16.62
C THR A 77 49.42 2.75 -15.50
N SER A 78 48.84 2.69 -14.30
CA SER A 78 49.45 2.06 -13.12
C SER A 78 48.66 0.84 -12.68
N GLU A 79 49.38 -0.21 -12.28
CA GLU A 79 48.79 -1.46 -11.78
C GLU A 79 48.59 -1.40 -10.26
N TYR A 80 47.34 -1.43 -9.80
CA TYR A 80 46.98 -1.52 -8.38
C TYR A 80 45.52 -1.94 -8.20
N ALA A 81 45.15 -2.36 -7.00
CA ALA A 81 43.78 -2.69 -6.63
C ALA A 81 43.27 -1.83 -5.47
N GLU A 82 41.95 -1.65 -5.39
CA GLU A 82 41.27 -0.92 -4.33
C GLU A 82 39.94 -1.59 -3.99
N PHE A 83 39.65 -1.74 -2.69
CA PHE A 83 38.38 -2.25 -2.21
C PHE A 83 37.44 -1.13 -1.79
N LEU A 84 36.13 -1.32 -2.01
CA LEU A 84 35.13 -0.34 -1.60
C LEU A 84 35.06 -0.16 -0.06
N HIS A 85 35.36 -1.20 0.72
CA HIS A 85 35.39 -1.14 2.19
C HIS A 85 36.70 -0.59 2.75
N CYS A 86 37.75 -0.46 1.93
CA CYS A 86 39.05 0.11 2.29
C CYS A 86 39.41 1.31 1.38
N LYS A 87 38.49 2.28 1.24
CA LYS A 87 38.68 3.45 0.36
C LYS A 87 40.00 4.17 0.68
N GLY A 88 40.78 4.49 -0.35
CA GLY A 88 42.04 5.20 -0.23
C GLY A 88 43.27 4.32 0.03
N LYS A 89 43.11 3.02 0.37
CA LYS A 89 44.21 2.07 0.45
C LYS A 89 44.43 1.41 -0.91
N LYS A 90 45.58 1.69 -1.53
CA LYS A 90 46.00 1.06 -2.78
C LYS A 90 46.80 -0.20 -2.50
N PHE A 91 46.38 -1.32 -3.05
CA PHE A 91 47.07 -2.60 -2.97
C PHE A 91 47.91 -2.78 -4.23
N THR A 92 49.23 -2.85 -4.08
CA THR A 92 50.17 -3.11 -5.19
C THR A 92 50.58 -4.58 -5.27
N ASP A 93 50.52 -5.29 -4.15
CA ASP A 93 50.73 -6.74 -4.08
C ASP A 93 49.39 -7.47 -4.17
N PHE A 94 49.24 -8.37 -5.15
CA PHE A 94 48.00 -9.13 -5.35
C PHE A 94 47.87 -10.31 -4.37
N ASP A 95 48.95 -10.72 -3.70
CA ASP A 95 48.83 -11.64 -2.56
C ASP A 95 48.18 -10.94 -1.35
N ASP A 96 48.38 -9.62 -1.16
CA ASP A 96 47.63 -8.84 -0.18
C ASP A 96 46.15 -8.72 -0.55
N VAL A 97 45.84 -8.56 -1.85
CA VAL A 97 44.46 -8.57 -2.35
C VAL A 97 43.78 -9.90 -2.03
N ARG A 98 44.48 -11.02 -2.25
CA ARG A 98 43.96 -12.36 -1.91
C ARG A 98 43.65 -12.48 -0.42
N ARG A 99 44.62 -12.13 0.44
CA ARG A 99 44.45 -12.16 1.90
C ARG A 99 43.32 -11.26 2.37
N GLU A 100 43.16 -10.09 1.77
CA GLU A 100 42.07 -9.17 2.09
C GLU A 100 40.70 -9.75 1.72
N ILE A 101 40.56 -10.41 0.56
CA ILE A 101 39.32 -11.09 0.17
C ILE A 101 38.96 -12.18 1.20
N GLU A 102 39.93 -12.98 1.62
CA GLU A 102 39.73 -14.03 2.63
C GLU A 102 39.31 -13.43 3.98
N THR A 103 40.03 -12.41 4.44
CA THR A 103 39.77 -11.71 5.71
C THR A 103 38.39 -11.07 5.72
N GLU A 104 38.01 -10.35 4.65
CA GLU A 104 36.71 -9.71 4.53
C GLU A 104 35.57 -10.73 4.38
N THR A 105 35.85 -11.87 3.77
CA THR A 105 34.89 -12.98 3.72
C THR A 105 34.65 -13.54 5.11
N ASP A 106 35.71 -13.92 5.83
CA ASP A 106 35.61 -14.49 7.18
C ASP A 106 35.00 -13.52 8.20
N ARG A 107 35.22 -12.21 8.04
CA ARG A 107 34.61 -11.18 8.88
C ARG A 107 33.07 -11.24 8.87
N VAL A 108 32.47 -11.55 7.71
CA VAL A 108 31.00 -11.56 7.53
C VAL A 108 30.41 -12.95 7.69
N THR A 109 31.08 -13.99 7.17
CA THR A 109 30.54 -15.36 7.18
C THR A 109 30.95 -16.16 8.42
N GLY A 110 31.91 -15.65 9.21
CA GLY A 110 32.61 -16.42 10.23
C GLY A 110 33.50 -17.51 9.62
N SER A 111 34.22 -18.23 10.49
CA SER A 111 35.14 -19.31 10.10
C SER A 111 34.43 -20.63 9.71
N ASN A 112 33.11 -20.75 9.95
CA ASN A 112 32.34 -21.99 9.77
C ASN A 112 31.90 -22.27 8.32
N LYS A 113 32.68 -21.84 7.32
CA LYS A 113 32.42 -22.08 5.87
C LYS A 113 31.01 -21.65 5.38
N GLY A 114 30.35 -20.72 6.09
CA GLY A 114 29.08 -20.14 5.66
C GLY A 114 29.21 -19.28 4.40
N ILE A 115 28.08 -18.98 3.77
CA ILE A 115 27.99 -18.09 2.60
C ILE A 115 27.17 -16.85 2.92
N SER A 116 27.39 -15.76 2.19
CA SER A 116 26.61 -14.53 2.33
C SER A 116 26.37 -13.89 0.96
N SER A 117 25.17 -13.38 0.75
CA SER A 117 24.78 -12.69 -0.50
C SER A 117 25.32 -11.27 -0.59
N ILE A 118 25.96 -10.74 0.47
CA ILE A 118 26.53 -9.38 0.49
C ILE A 118 27.83 -9.37 -0.34
N PRO A 119 27.89 -8.64 -1.47
CA PRO A 119 29.05 -8.67 -2.36
C PRO A 119 30.28 -7.98 -1.76
N ILE A 120 31.46 -8.39 -2.23
CA ILE A 120 32.73 -7.67 -2.06
C ILE A 120 32.99 -6.91 -3.36
N ASN A 121 33.25 -5.60 -3.29
CA ASN A 121 33.54 -4.77 -4.45
C ASN A 121 35.05 -4.52 -4.55
N LEU A 122 35.67 -5.00 -5.62
CA LEU A 122 37.09 -4.91 -5.90
C LEU A 122 37.33 -4.21 -7.25
N ARG A 123 38.14 -3.15 -7.24
CA ARG A 123 38.61 -2.49 -8.45
C ARG A 123 40.06 -2.88 -8.71
N VAL A 124 40.34 -3.27 -9.95
CA VAL A 124 41.70 -3.54 -10.40
C VAL A 124 42.02 -2.60 -11.56
N TYR A 125 43.00 -1.74 -11.34
CA TYR A 125 43.55 -0.83 -12.33
C TYR A 125 44.78 -1.50 -12.94
N SER A 126 44.85 -1.60 -14.27
CA SER A 126 46.00 -2.21 -14.96
C SER A 126 46.08 -1.75 -16.43
N PRO A 127 47.28 -1.63 -17.03
CA PRO A 127 47.41 -1.32 -18.46
C PRO A 127 47.05 -2.51 -19.37
N ASN A 128 47.00 -3.72 -18.80
CA ASN A 128 46.84 -4.97 -19.55
C ASN A 128 45.39 -5.47 -19.57
N VAL A 129 44.44 -4.71 -19.01
CA VAL A 129 43.04 -5.11 -18.89
C VAL A 129 42.13 -4.18 -19.69
N LEU A 130 41.06 -4.74 -20.26
CA LEU A 130 39.96 -3.94 -20.79
C LEU A 130 39.03 -3.53 -19.66
N ASN A 131 38.35 -2.39 -19.83
CA ASN A 131 37.26 -2.00 -18.94
C ASN A 131 36.20 -3.10 -18.95
N LEU A 132 35.96 -3.75 -17.82
CA LEU A 132 35.03 -4.88 -17.74
C LEU A 132 34.53 -5.03 -16.30
N THR A 133 33.25 -5.34 -16.13
CA THR A 133 32.67 -5.60 -14.80
C THR A 133 32.12 -7.02 -14.77
N LEU A 134 32.66 -7.83 -13.87
CA LEU A 134 32.38 -9.25 -13.71
C LEU A 134 31.93 -9.52 -12.28
N ILE A 135 30.98 -10.43 -12.12
CA ILE A 135 30.53 -10.90 -10.80
C ILE A 135 30.91 -12.37 -10.70
N ASP A 136 31.89 -12.68 -9.85
CA ASP A 136 32.19 -14.07 -9.49
C ASP A 136 31.17 -14.54 -8.47
N LEU A 137 30.45 -15.61 -8.80
CA LEU A 137 29.46 -16.22 -7.92
C LEU A 137 30.00 -17.54 -7.34
N PRO A 138 29.55 -17.93 -6.14
CA PRO A 138 29.90 -19.22 -5.55
C PRO A 138 29.66 -20.38 -6.52
N GLY A 139 30.58 -21.35 -6.52
CA GLY A 139 30.43 -22.55 -7.33
C GLY A 139 29.37 -23.48 -6.76
N ILE A 140 28.55 -24.05 -7.65
CA ILE A 140 27.50 -25.00 -7.26
C ILE A 140 28.16 -26.29 -6.74
N THR A 141 27.70 -26.75 -5.58
CA THR A 141 28.13 -27.97 -4.89
C THR A 141 26.92 -28.84 -4.60
N LYS A 142 26.94 -30.11 -5.00
CA LYS A 142 25.81 -31.07 -4.80
C LYS A 142 25.83 -31.77 -3.45
N VAL A 143 26.99 -31.81 -2.79
CA VAL A 143 27.18 -32.50 -1.52
C VAL A 143 27.82 -31.51 -0.54
N PRO A 144 27.23 -31.29 0.65
CA PRO A 144 27.83 -30.43 1.67
C PRO A 144 29.13 -31.07 2.18
N VAL A 145 30.18 -30.27 2.36
CA VAL A 145 31.49 -30.74 2.84
C VAL A 145 31.88 -30.02 4.12
N GLY A 146 32.19 -30.77 5.18
CA GLY A 146 32.57 -30.22 6.48
C GLY A 146 31.37 -29.65 7.23
N ASP A 147 31.53 -28.48 7.85
CA ASP A 147 30.48 -27.80 8.65
C ASP A 147 29.42 -27.05 7.81
N GLN A 148 29.33 -27.34 6.50
CA GLN A 148 28.36 -26.71 5.63
C GLN A 148 26.95 -27.24 5.92
N PRO A 149 25.92 -26.37 5.89
CA PRO A 149 24.56 -26.80 6.15
C PRO A 149 24.05 -27.69 5.01
N HIS A 150 23.13 -28.60 5.33
CA HIS A 150 22.60 -29.58 4.36
C HIS A 150 21.88 -28.95 3.16
N ASP A 151 21.44 -27.70 3.28
CA ASP A 151 20.75 -26.91 2.26
C ASP A 151 21.68 -25.95 1.48
N ILE A 152 23.01 -26.09 1.62
CA ILE A 152 23.98 -25.19 0.97
C ILE A 152 23.79 -25.09 -0.55
N GLU A 153 23.42 -26.19 -1.21
CA GLU A 153 23.12 -26.20 -2.65
C GLU A 153 21.98 -25.23 -2.99
N TYR A 154 20.88 -25.28 -2.23
CA TYR A 154 19.73 -24.40 -2.41
C TYR A 154 20.09 -22.94 -2.13
N GLN A 155 20.85 -22.68 -1.06
CA GLN A 155 21.28 -21.31 -0.74
C GLN A 155 22.19 -20.72 -1.82
N ILE A 156 23.13 -21.49 -2.38
CA ILE A 156 23.98 -21.05 -3.49
C ILE A 156 23.15 -20.82 -4.74
N ARG A 157 22.22 -21.74 -5.05
CA ARG A 157 21.32 -21.62 -6.20
C ARG A 157 20.47 -20.36 -6.10
N ASP A 158 19.85 -20.12 -4.95
CA ASP A 158 19.04 -18.92 -4.69
C ASP A 158 19.88 -17.65 -4.80
N MET A 159 21.11 -17.67 -4.26
CA MET A 159 22.04 -16.55 -4.42
C MET A 159 22.36 -16.28 -5.88
N ILE A 160 22.67 -17.31 -6.68
CA ILE A 160 22.93 -17.15 -8.12
C ILE A 160 21.69 -16.58 -8.83
N MET A 161 20.51 -17.11 -8.53
CA MET A 161 19.23 -16.67 -9.13
C MET A 161 18.95 -15.18 -8.87
N GLN A 162 19.32 -14.64 -7.70
CA GLN A 162 19.19 -13.19 -7.42
C GLN A 162 19.95 -12.29 -8.41
N PHE A 163 21.03 -12.80 -9.01
CA PHE A 163 21.80 -12.10 -10.04
C PHE A 163 21.32 -12.44 -11.44
N ILE A 164 21.14 -13.72 -11.77
CA ILE A 164 20.86 -14.16 -13.15
C ILE A 164 19.40 -14.03 -13.59
N CYS A 165 18.44 -13.91 -12.66
CA CYS A 165 17.04 -13.63 -13.00
C CYS A 165 16.85 -12.22 -13.60
N ARG A 166 17.82 -11.31 -13.39
CA ARG A 166 17.75 -9.96 -13.94
C ARG A 166 17.94 -10.02 -15.46
N GLU A 167 17.01 -9.48 -16.22
CA GLU A 167 17.05 -9.48 -17.69
C GLU A 167 18.29 -8.79 -18.25
N ASN A 168 18.78 -7.75 -17.56
CA ASN A 168 19.97 -7.01 -17.94
C ASN A 168 21.29 -7.71 -17.55
N CYS A 169 21.25 -8.90 -16.93
CA CYS A 169 22.47 -9.64 -16.59
C CYS A 169 22.86 -10.60 -17.72
N LEU A 170 24.09 -10.46 -18.23
CA LEU A 170 24.72 -11.43 -19.11
C LEU A 170 25.24 -12.60 -18.27
N ILE A 171 24.98 -13.83 -18.72
CA ILE A 171 25.37 -15.05 -18.01
C ILE A 171 26.60 -15.63 -18.69
N LEU A 172 27.72 -15.71 -17.97
CA LEU A 172 28.91 -16.42 -18.41
C LEU A 172 28.89 -17.84 -17.84
N ALA A 173 28.43 -18.81 -18.64
CA ALA A 173 28.27 -20.19 -18.24
C ALA A 173 29.57 -20.98 -18.45
N VAL A 174 30.34 -21.14 -17.38
CA VAL A 174 31.64 -21.83 -17.38
C VAL A 174 31.44 -23.33 -17.13
N THR A 175 31.80 -24.15 -18.12
CA THR A 175 31.67 -25.62 -18.07
C THR A 175 33.01 -26.27 -18.44
N PRO A 176 33.49 -27.28 -17.69
CA PRO A 176 34.70 -28.00 -18.07
C PRO A 176 34.42 -28.99 -19.21
N ALA A 177 35.38 -29.17 -20.12
CA ALA A 177 35.25 -29.99 -21.32
C ALA A 177 35.25 -31.50 -21.05
N ASN A 178 35.80 -31.92 -19.90
CA ASN A 178 35.85 -33.32 -19.48
C ASN A 178 34.52 -33.83 -18.88
N MET A 179 33.48 -32.99 -18.85
CA MET A 179 32.15 -33.32 -18.40
C MET A 179 31.17 -33.21 -19.55
N ASP A 180 30.18 -34.10 -19.61
CA ASP A 180 29.09 -33.98 -20.58
C ASP A 180 28.31 -32.67 -20.37
N LEU A 181 28.07 -31.95 -21.46
CA LEU A 181 27.41 -30.65 -21.48
C LEU A 181 25.98 -30.73 -20.93
N ALA A 182 25.30 -31.87 -21.13
CA ALA A 182 23.95 -32.11 -20.64
C ALA A 182 23.86 -32.06 -19.10
N ASN A 183 24.96 -32.34 -18.41
CA ASN A 183 25.05 -32.35 -16.96
C ASN A 183 25.62 -31.04 -16.38
N SER A 184 25.83 -30.02 -17.22
CA SER A 184 26.34 -28.72 -16.78
C SER A 184 25.29 -27.96 -15.96
N ASP A 185 25.58 -27.79 -14.67
CA ASP A 185 24.73 -27.00 -13.78
C ASP A 185 24.66 -25.53 -14.23
N ALA A 186 25.72 -25.01 -14.85
CA ALA A 186 25.80 -23.63 -15.37
C ALA A 186 24.78 -23.38 -16.49
N LEU A 187 24.72 -24.31 -17.44
CA LEU A 187 23.83 -24.22 -18.59
C LEU A 187 22.38 -24.54 -18.21
N LYS A 188 22.17 -25.43 -17.23
CA LYS A 188 20.85 -25.70 -16.68
C LYS A 188 20.26 -24.44 -16.02
N LEU A 189 21.02 -23.79 -15.14
CA LEU A 189 20.60 -22.51 -14.55
C LEU A 189 20.39 -21.43 -15.60
N GLY A 190 21.29 -21.35 -16.59
CA GLY A 190 21.15 -20.43 -17.72
C GLY A 190 19.83 -20.64 -18.48
N LYS A 191 19.47 -21.89 -18.80
CA LYS A 191 18.20 -22.21 -19.48
C LYS A 191 16.97 -21.90 -18.64
N ASP A 192 17.04 -22.08 -17.32
CA ASP A 192 15.90 -21.80 -16.43
C ASP A 192 15.51 -20.31 -16.49
N VAL A 193 16.45 -19.40 -16.73
CA VAL A 193 16.23 -17.93 -16.76
C VAL A 193 16.39 -17.28 -18.14
N ASP A 194 16.99 -17.98 -19.10
CA ASP A 194 17.20 -17.56 -20.49
C ASP A 194 16.98 -18.77 -21.44
N PRO A 195 15.72 -19.22 -21.62
CA PRO A 195 15.43 -20.43 -22.43
C PRO A 195 15.86 -20.32 -23.90
N GLN A 196 15.92 -19.09 -24.43
CA GLN A 196 16.34 -18.81 -25.81
C GLN A 196 17.86 -18.58 -25.93
N GLY A 197 18.61 -18.59 -24.84
CA GLY A 197 20.06 -18.38 -24.84
C GLY A 197 20.48 -17.01 -25.40
N GLN A 198 19.66 -15.97 -25.24
CA GLN A 198 19.92 -14.63 -25.80
C GLN A 198 21.00 -13.86 -25.05
N ARG A 199 21.16 -14.09 -23.75
CA ARG A 199 22.08 -13.39 -22.84
C ARG A 199 23.08 -14.31 -22.18
N THR A 200 23.09 -15.58 -22.58
CA THR A 200 24.04 -16.60 -22.11
C THR A 200 25.22 -16.77 -23.07
N ILE A 201 26.44 -16.76 -22.54
CA ILE A 201 27.71 -16.97 -23.24
C ILE A 201 28.33 -18.25 -22.68
N GLY A 202 28.59 -19.24 -23.52
CA GLY A 202 29.22 -20.49 -23.11
C GLY A 202 30.74 -20.37 -23.05
N VAL A 203 31.35 -20.79 -21.95
CA VAL A 203 32.81 -20.90 -21.84
C VAL A 203 33.17 -22.35 -21.52
N ILE A 204 33.98 -22.96 -22.37
CA ILE A 204 34.44 -24.34 -22.21
C ILE A 204 35.88 -24.32 -21.73
N THR A 205 36.13 -24.79 -20.50
CA THR A 205 37.47 -24.85 -19.89
C THR A 205 38.04 -26.27 -19.94
N LYS A 206 39.31 -26.46 -19.58
CA LYS A 206 39.94 -27.80 -19.44
C LYS A 206 39.91 -28.66 -20.71
N LEU A 207 40.00 -28.03 -21.88
CA LEU A 207 40.04 -28.74 -23.18
C LEU A 207 41.28 -29.61 -23.35
N ASP A 208 42.34 -29.29 -22.60
CA ASP A 208 43.61 -30.01 -22.51
C ASP A 208 43.53 -31.31 -21.68
N LEU A 209 42.49 -31.46 -20.85
CA LEU A 209 42.27 -32.60 -19.97
C LEU A 209 41.20 -33.57 -20.49
N MET A 210 40.86 -33.47 -21.78
CA MET A 210 39.94 -34.41 -22.43
C MET A 210 40.66 -35.73 -22.73
N ASP A 211 39.91 -36.83 -22.69
CA ASP A 211 40.45 -38.16 -23.00
C ASP A 211 40.92 -38.22 -24.46
N GLU A 212 42.08 -38.85 -24.70
CA GLU A 212 42.62 -39.01 -26.04
C GLU A 212 41.60 -39.69 -26.97
N GLY A 213 41.35 -39.08 -28.14
CA GLY A 213 40.34 -39.54 -29.09
C GLY A 213 38.97 -38.86 -28.96
N THR A 214 38.73 -38.11 -27.88
CA THR A 214 37.54 -37.26 -27.73
C THR A 214 37.84 -35.79 -28.01
N ASN A 215 36.83 -35.00 -28.36
CA ASN A 215 36.96 -33.55 -28.52
C ASN A 215 35.62 -32.85 -28.29
N ALA A 216 35.66 -31.56 -27.98
CA ALA A 216 34.50 -30.70 -27.76
C ALA A 216 34.11 -29.91 -29.02
N ARG A 217 34.47 -30.39 -30.22
CA ARG A 217 34.28 -29.65 -31.48
C ARG A 217 32.82 -29.31 -31.73
N ASP A 218 31.91 -30.26 -31.57
CA ASP A 218 30.47 -30.04 -31.80
C ASP A 218 29.84 -29.04 -30.82
N VAL A 219 30.42 -28.92 -29.62
CA VAL A 219 30.03 -27.91 -28.63
C VAL A 219 30.54 -26.53 -29.06
N LEU A 220 31.82 -26.43 -29.40
CA LEU A 220 32.46 -25.17 -29.82
C LEU A 220 31.91 -24.64 -31.15
N GLU A 221 31.51 -25.52 -32.07
CA GLU A 221 30.82 -25.19 -33.32
C GLU A 221 29.32 -24.89 -33.11
N ASN A 222 28.85 -24.84 -31.85
CA ASN A 222 27.49 -24.48 -31.47
C ASN A 222 26.40 -25.42 -32.03
N ARG A 223 26.72 -26.70 -32.26
CA ARG A 223 25.82 -27.70 -32.86
C ARG A 223 25.01 -28.49 -31.83
N LEU A 224 25.63 -28.82 -30.69
CA LEU A 224 25.00 -29.68 -29.67
C LEU A 224 23.91 -28.95 -28.89
N LEU A 225 24.25 -27.79 -28.32
CA LEU A 225 23.31 -26.95 -27.58
C LEU A 225 23.46 -25.50 -28.06
N PRO A 226 22.64 -25.02 -29.01
CA PRO A 226 22.88 -23.72 -29.62
C PRO A 226 22.62 -22.56 -28.64
N LEU A 227 23.63 -21.72 -28.43
CA LEU A 227 23.50 -20.41 -27.75
C LEU A 227 23.60 -19.28 -28.78
N ARG A 228 22.84 -18.20 -28.60
CA ARG A 228 22.88 -17.04 -29.54
C ARG A 228 24.24 -16.36 -29.56
N ARG A 229 24.98 -16.40 -28.45
CA ARG A 229 26.31 -15.81 -28.29
C ARG A 229 27.45 -16.82 -28.44
N GLY A 230 27.13 -18.08 -28.76
CA GLY A 230 28.09 -19.15 -29.01
C GLY A 230 28.89 -19.62 -27.80
N TYR A 231 29.93 -20.41 -28.08
CA TYR A 231 30.86 -20.99 -27.11
C TYR A 231 32.28 -20.54 -27.39
N ILE A 232 33.05 -20.33 -26.33
CA ILE A 232 34.46 -19.99 -26.40
C ILE A 232 35.26 -20.97 -25.54
N GLY A 233 36.21 -21.65 -26.15
CA GLY A 233 37.15 -22.54 -25.49
C GLY A 233 38.30 -21.77 -24.85
N VAL A 234 38.67 -22.15 -23.63
CA VAL A 234 39.78 -21.57 -22.88
C VAL A 234 40.62 -22.68 -22.25
N VAL A 235 41.95 -22.54 -22.33
CA VAL A 235 42.91 -23.43 -21.68
C VAL A 235 43.62 -22.67 -20.57
N ASN A 236 43.43 -23.13 -19.33
CA ASN A 236 43.96 -22.47 -18.14
C ASN A 236 45.28 -23.14 -17.69
N ARG A 237 46.01 -22.48 -16.79
CA ARG A 237 47.14 -23.10 -16.09
C ARG A 237 46.66 -24.29 -15.26
N SER A 238 47.37 -25.42 -15.35
CA SER A 238 47.12 -26.58 -14.50
C SER A 238 47.54 -26.31 -13.05
N GLN A 239 47.10 -27.15 -12.11
CA GLN A 239 47.50 -27.02 -10.70
C GLN A 239 49.03 -27.07 -10.54
N LYS A 240 49.70 -27.91 -11.33
CA LYS A 240 51.17 -27.98 -11.38
C LYS A 240 51.81 -26.70 -11.91
N ASP A 241 51.21 -26.10 -12.94
CA ASP A 241 51.69 -24.81 -13.49
C ASP A 241 51.55 -23.67 -12.47
N ILE A 242 50.49 -23.71 -11.64
CA ILE A 242 50.26 -22.71 -10.59
C ILE A 242 51.27 -22.87 -9.46
N GLU A 243 51.50 -24.10 -8.99
CA GLU A 243 52.53 -24.41 -7.98
C GLU A 243 53.94 -24.05 -8.49
N GLY A 244 54.19 -24.31 -9.78
CA GLY A 244 55.41 -23.91 -10.47
C GLY A 244 55.51 -22.42 -10.82
N LYS A 245 54.52 -21.59 -10.39
CA LYS A 245 54.44 -20.15 -10.66
C LYS A 245 54.65 -19.79 -12.14
N LYS A 246 54.10 -20.59 -13.05
CA LYS A 246 54.15 -20.32 -14.49
C LYS A 246 53.54 -18.95 -14.78
N ASP A 247 54.32 -18.14 -15.49
CA ASP A 247 53.90 -16.80 -15.88
C ASP A 247 52.66 -16.83 -16.79
N ILE A 248 51.80 -15.83 -16.65
CA ILE A 248 50.53 -15.77 -17.38
C ILE A 248 50.77 -15.48 -18.87
N SER A 249 51.80 -14.71 -19.23
CA SER A 249 52.18 -14.50 -20.62
C SER A 249 52.57 -15.82 -21.29
N ALA A 250 53.31 -16.66 -20.58
CA ALA A 250 53.66 -18.01 -21.04
C ALA A 250 52.43 -18.93 -21.12
N ALA A 251 51.45 -18.78 -20.22
CA ALA A 251 50.19 -19.52 -20.28
C ALA A 251 49.36 -19.14 -21.51
N LEU A 252 49.23 -17.84 -21.83
CA LEU A 252 48.52 -17.37 -23.02
C LEU A 252 49.21 -17.84 -24.32
N ALA A 253 50.54 -17.85 -24.35
CA ALA A 253 51.30 -18.40 -25.48
C ALA A 253 51.06 -19.91 -25.64
N ALA A 254 51.05 -20.66 -24.53
CA ALA A 254 50.75 -22.09 -24.53
C ALA A 254 49.30 -22.38 -24.96
N GLU A 255 48.33 -21.58 -24.51
CA GLU A 255 46.93 -21.65 -24.94
C GLU A 255 46.81 -21.46 -26.46
N ARG A 256 47.46 -20.42 -27.01
CA ARG A 256 47.46 -20.17 -28.45
C ARG A 256 48.10 -21.32 -29.22
N LEU A 257 49.22 -21.85 -28.72
CA LEU A 257 49.89 -23.00 -29.33
C LEU A 257 49.00 -24.24 -29.34
N PHE A 258 48.28 -24.52 -28.24
CA PHE A 258 47.33 -25.63 -28.15
C PHE A 258 46.25 -25.55 -29.24
N PHE A 259 45.60 -24.40 -29.40
CA PHE A 259 44.54 -24.26 -30.42
C PHE A 259 45.08 -24.35 -31.85
N LEU A 260 46.31 -23.92 -32.10
CA LEU A 260 46.94 -24.01 -33.42
C LEU A 260 47.44 -25.42 -33.76
N SER A 261 47.91 -26.17 -32.75
CA SER A 261 48.45 -27.53 -32.93
C SER A 261 47.36 -28.61 -32.92
N HIS A 262 46.26 -28.39 -32.21
CA HIS A 262 45.21 -29.39 -32.05
C HIS A 262 44.39 -29.58 -33.36
N PRO A 263 44.35 -30.81 -33.95
CA PRO A 263 43.76 -31.03 -35.27
C PRO A 263 42.27 -30.71 -35.34
N ALA A 264 41.54 -30.92 -34.23
CA ALA A 264 40.10 -30.65 -34.18
C ALA A 264 39.72 -29.17 -34.00
N TYR A 265 40.64 -28.32 -33.55
CA TYR A 265 40.36 -26.90 -33.19
C TYR A 265 41.13 -25.89 -34.05
N ARG A 266 42.09 -26.35 -34.87
CA ARG A 266 42.95 -25.49 -35.68
C ARG A 266 42.20 -24.51 -36.57
N HIS A 267 41.08 -24.92 -37.17
CA HIS A 267 40.27 -24.05 -38.05
C HIS A 267 39.54 -22.94 -37.30
N MET A 268 39.38 -23.06 -35.98
CA MET A 268 38.68 -22.09 -35.13
C MET A 268 39.58 -21.40 -34.11
N ALA A 269 40.90 -21.60 -34.18
CA ALA A 269 41.88 -21.08 -33.22
C ALA A 269 41.82 -19.55 -33.03
N ASP A 270 41.39 -18.79 -34.04
CA ASP A 270 41.23 -17.33 -33.98
C ASP A 270 40.00 -16.87 -33.19
N TYR A 271 39.03 -17.76 -33.00
CA TYR A 271 37.79 -17.53 -32.26
C TYR A 271 37.81 -18.21 -30.88
N MET A 272 39.00 -18.62 -30.42
CA MET A 272 39.21 -19.32 -29.16
C MET A 272 40.28 -18.63 -28.30
N GLY A 273 40.31 -19.00 -27.03
CA GLY A 273 41.28 -18.55 -26.06
C GLY A 273 40.85 -17.32 -25.25
N THR A 274 41.58 -17.09 -24.15
CA THR A 274 41.34 -16.00 -23.20
C THR A 274 41.32 -14.62 -23.87
N PRO A 275 42.25 -14.25 -24.77
CA PRO A 275 42.26 -12.91 -25.37
C PRO A 275 41.03 -12.66 -26.26
N TYR A 276 40.55 -13.70 -26.97
CA TYR A 276 39.32 -13.59 -27.76
C TYR A 276 38.10 -13.45 -26.85
N LEU A 277 38.02 -14.25 -25.78
CA LEU A 277 36.95 -14.16 -24.79
C LEU A 277 36.86 -12.75 -24.18
N GLN A 278 37.98 -12.16 -23.78
CA GLN A 278 37.99 -10.81 -23.18
C GLN A 278 37.46 -9.74 -24.16
N ARG A 279 37.82 -9.82 -25.45
CA ARG A 279 37.30 -8.93 -26.50
C ARG A 279 35.80 -9.13 -26.71
N VAL A 280 35.34 -10.37 -26.78
CA VAL A 280 33.92 -10.69 -26.93
C VAL A 280 33.12 -10.17 -25.73
N LEU A 281 33.55 -10.43 -24.50
CA LEU A 281 32.86 -9.95 -23.30
C LEU A 281 32.78 -8.42 -23.24
N ASN A 282 33.88 -7.73 -23.57
CA ASN A 282 33.90 -6.27 -23.62
C ASN A 282 32.93 -5.74 -24.70
N GLN A 283 32.94 -6.32 -25.91
CA GLN A 283 32.03 -5.93 -26.98
C GLN A 283 30.57 -6.20 -26.61
N GLN A 284 30.27 -7.37 -26.05
CA GLN A 284 28.91 -7.75 -25.69
C GLN A 284 28.38 -6.91 -24.54
N LEU A 285 29.20 -6.63 -23.52
CA LEU A 285 28.83 -5.73 -22.43
C LEU A 285 28.56 -4.32 -22.94
N THR A 286 29.43 -3.79 -23.81
CA THR A 286 29.28 -2.45 -24.39
C THR A 286 27.99 -2.32 -25.20
N ASN A 287 27.71 -3.29 -26.06
CA ASN A 287 26.47 -3.34 -26.84
C ASN A 287 25.24 -3.44 -25.93
N HIS A 288 25.31 -4.32 -24.92
CA HIS A 288 24.22 -4.52 -23.97
C HIS A 288 23.96 -3.26 -23.13
N ILE A 289 25.00 -2.56 -22.69
CA ILE A 289 24.86 -1.25 -22.03
C ILE A 289 24.18 -0.26 -22.96
N ARG A 290 24.64 -0.13 -24.20
CA ARG A 290 24.07 0.80 -25.17
C ARG A 290 22.58 0.55 -25.39
N ASP A 291 22.18 -0.71 -25.51
CA ASP A 291 20.79 -1.08 -25.83
C ASP A 291 19.86 -0.93 -24.60
N THR A 292 20.38 -1.10 -23.38
CA THR A 292 19.59 -1.02 -22.13
C THR A 292 19.55 0.38 -21.49
N LEU A 293 20.56 1.22 -21.75
CA LEU A 293 20.71 2.54 -21.13
C LEU A 293 19.53 3.50 -21.38
N PRO A 294 18.90 3.56 -22.57
CA PRO A 294 17.73 4.42 -22.79
C PRO A 294 16.55 4.07 -21.88
N ALA A 295 16.20 2.79 -21.80
CA ALA A 295 15.12 2.31 -20.93
C ALA A 295 15.45 2.55 -19.45
N PHE A 296 16.71 2.35 -19.06
CA PHE A 296 17.20 2.63 -17.72
C PHE A 296 17.06 4.12 -17.35
N ARG A 297 17.45 5.03 -18.25
CA ARG A 297 17.29 6.48 -18.07
C ARG A 297 15.82 6.87 -17.88
N SER A 298 14.91 6.33 -18.71
CA SER A 298 13.47 6.62 -18.58
C SER A 298 12.92 6.15 -17.24
N ARG A 299 13.32 4.97 -16.75
CA ARG A 299 12.95 4.48 -15.41
C ARG A 299 13.44 5.42 -14.30
N LEU A 300 14.71 5.84 -14.35
CA LEU A 300 15.26 6.77 -13.36
C LEU A 300 14.56 8.14 -13.39
N GLN A 301 14.23 8.66 -14.56
CA GLN A 301 13.49 9.93 -14.68
C GLN A 301 12.08 9.82 -14.11
N ALA A 302 11.39 8.70 -14.32
CA ALA A 302 10.06 8.47 -13.74
C ALA A 302 10.14 8.37 -12.21
N GLN A 303 11.12 7.65 -11.67
CA GLN A 303 11.35 7.57 -10.22
C GLN A 303 11.70 8.93 -9.62
N LEU A 304 12.56 9.72 -10.28
CA LEU A 304 12.91 11.07 -9.85
C LEU A 304 11.66 11.96 -9.79
N LEU A 305 10.78 11.92 -10.80
CA LEU A 305 9.56 12.72 -10.81
C LEU A 305 8.60 12.38 -9.66
N LEU A 306 8.47 11.09 -9.33
CA LEU A 306 7.66 10.65 -8.19
C LEU A 306 8.25 11.15 -6.86
N LEU A 307 9.57 10.98 -6.69
CA LEU A 307 10.27 11.44 -5.50
C LEU A 307 10.27 12.97 -5.38
N ASP A 308 10.38 13.71 -6.48
CA ASP A 308 10.29 15.17 -6.48
C ASP A 308 8.89 15.63 -6.07
N LYS A 309 7.83 14.94 -6.53
CA LYS A 309 6.46 15.24 -6.13
C LYS A 309 6.27 15.06 -4.62
N GLU A 310 6.73 13.95 -4.07
CA GLU A 310 6.71 13.71 -2.61
C GLU A 310 7.58 14.74 -1.88
N ALA A 311 8.80 14.98 -2.37
CA ALA A 311 9.73 15.93 -1.76
C ALA A 311 9.16 17.34 -1.72
N GLU A 312 8.45 17.80 -2.74
CA GLU A 312 7.78 19.12 -2.73
C GLU A 312 6.70 19.22 -1.65
N GLU A 313 5.98 18.13 -1.32
CA GLU A 313 5.04 18.12 -0.18
C GLU A 313 5.78 18.35 1.15
N TYR A 314 6.99 17.80 1.29
CA TYR A 314 7.85 17.95 2.48
C TYR A 314 8.69 19.23 2.48
N ARG A 315 9.04 19.81 1.32
CA ARG A 315 9.91 20.99 1.21
C ARG A 315 9.31 22.22 1.88
N HIS A 316 7.99 22.26 1.92
CA HIS A 316 7.18 23.26 2.60
C HIS A 316 6.89 22.90 4.09
N MET A 317 7.68 22.00 4.69
CA MET A 317 7.57 21.56 6.09
C MET A 317 8.84 21.92 6.88
N ASN A 318 9.41 23.10 6.62
CA ASN A 318 10.53 23.61 7.41
C ASN A 318 10.03 24.01 8.82
N PRO A 319 10.73 23.64 9.92
CA PRO A 319 10.25 23.91 11.29
C PRO A 319 9.99 25.38 11.60
N ASP A 320 10.75 26.28 10.96
CA ASP A 320 10.74 27.73 11.18
C ASP A 320 9.90 28.53 10.18
N ASP A 321 9.18 27.86 9.27
CA ASP A 321 8.36 28.55 8.25
C ASP A 321 7.03 29.07 8.85
N PRO A 322 6.74 30.38 8.79
CA PRO A 322 5.45 30.95 9.17
C PRO A 322 4.24 30.29 8.49
N SER A 323 4.44 29.72 7.29
CA SER A 323 3.42 29.01 6.51
C SER A 323 2.87 27.76 7.23
N ARG A 324 3.60 27.19 8.20
CA ARG A 324 3.19 26.01 8.98
C ARG A 324 1.98 26.30 9.87
N LYS A 325 1.90 27.51 10.43
CA LYS A 325 0.72 27.97 11.18
C LYS A 325 -0.48 28.09 10.25
N THR A 326 -0.27 28.62 9.04
CA THR A 326 -1.31 28.71 7.99
C THR A 326 -1.79 27.32 7.57
N LYS A 327 -0.89 26.35 7.38
CA LYS A 327 -1.26 24.95 7.09
C LYS A 327 -2.04 24.29 8.22
N ALA A 328 -1.61 24.46 9.48
CA ALA A 328 -2.35 23.93 10.63
C ALA A 328 -3.75 24.56 10.73
N LEU A 329 -3.87 25.87 10.48
CA LEU A 329 -5.15 26.57 10.42
C LEU A 329 -6.03 26.03 9.28
N MET A 330 -5.46 25.84 8.09
CA MET A 330 -6.18 25.25 6.95
C MET A 330 -6.65 23.83 7.29
N LEU A 331 -5.83 23.00 7.95
CA LEU A 331 -6.21 21.66 8.36
C LEU A 331 -7.38 21.65 9.36
N ILE A 332 -7.40 22.58 10.32
CA ILE A 332 -8.54 22.75 11.24
C ILE A 332 -9.79 23.21 10.47
N GLN A 333 -9.64 24.14 9.53
CA GLN A 333 -10.75 24.61 8.70
C GLN A 333 -11.34 23.48 7.84
N HIS A 334 -10.47 22.64 7.26
CA HIS A 334 -10.89 21.45 6.52
C HIS A 334 -11.58 20.44 7.42
N PHE A 335 -11.08 20.21 8.65
CA PHE A 335 -11.77 19.38 9.64
C PHE A 335 -13.20 19.87 9.91
N GLY A 336 -13.39 21.18 10.09
CA GLY A 336 -14.72 21.77 10.29
C GLY A 336 -15.65 21.54 9.10
N LEU A 337 -15.17 21.81 7.88
CA LEU A 337 -15.92 21.56 6.64
C LEU A 337 -16.25 20.08 6.43
N ASP A 338 -15.31 19.18 6.71
CA ASP A 338 -15.51 17.74 6.59
C ASP A 338 -16.55 17.24 7.60
N PHE A 339 -16.52 17.77 8.83
CA PHE A 339 -17.51 17.43 9.85
C PHE A 339 -18.91 17.89 9.43
N GLU A 340 -19.06 19.12 8.95
CA GLU A 340 -20.32 19.65 8.42
C GLU A 340 -20.84 18.78 7.26
N LYS A 341 -19.99 18.52 6.25
CA LYS A 341 -20.34 17.67 5.11
C LYS A 341 -20.81 16.27 5.51
N ARG A 342 -20.18 15.65 6.52
CA ARG A 342 -20.59 14.30 6.99
C ARG A 342 -21.92 14.31 7.76
N ILE A 343 -22.23 15.40 8.46
CA ILE A 343 -23.50 15.54 9.18
C ILE A 343 -24.65 15.90 8.21
N GLU A 344 -24.39 16.72 7.20
CA GLU A 344 -25.39 17.12 6.21
C GLU A 344 -25.57 16.10 5.07
N GLY A 345 -24.61 15.21 4.88
CA GLY A 345 -24.62 14.22 3.78
C GLY A 345 -24.08 14.78 2.45
N SER A 346 -23.35 15.89 2.47
CA SER A 346 -22.72 16.54 1.31
C SER A 346 -21.23 16.21 1.15
N GLY A 347 -20.82 15.02 1.60
CA GLY A 347 -19.43 14.55 1.52
C GLY A 347 -18.90 14.37 0.08
N ASP A 348 -17.61 14.64 -0.12
CA ASP A 348 -16.95 14.50 -1.43
C ASP A 348 -16.85 13.03 -1.91
N GLN A 349 -16.96 12.07 -0.98
CA GLN A 349 -17.02 10.63 -1.23
C GLN A 349 -18.22 10.05 -0.48
N VAL A 350 -19.12 9.41 -1.22
CA VAL A 350 -20.29 8.73 -0.65
C VAL A 350 -19.89 7.30 -0.31
N ASP A 351 -19.89 6.96 0.98
CA ASP A 351 -19.72 5.57 1.43
C ASP A 351 -20.95 4.76 0.99
N THR A 352 -20.71 3.68 0.24
CA THR A 352 -21.75 2.82 -0.32
C THR A 352 -21.99 1.56 0.50
N VAL A 353 -21.16 1.31 1.52
CA VAL A 353 -21.15 0.07 2.29
C VAL A 353 -21.90 0.24 3.61
N GLU A 354 -21.67 1.35 4.31
CA GLU A 354 -22.30 1.62 5.61
C GLU A 354 -22.99 2.99 5.65
N LEU A 355 -24.09 3.07 6.40
CA LEU A 355 -24.65 4.37 6.81
C LEU A 355 -23.61 5.09 7.68
N SER A 356 -23.44 6.40 7.51
CA SER A 356 -22.47 7.18 8.28
C SER A 356 -23.01 8.54 8.71
N GLY A 357 -22.58 9.04 9.87
CA GLY A 357 -22.77 10.42 10.30
C GLY A 357 -24.24 10.82 10.31
N GLY A 358 -24.61 11.82 9.50
CA GLY A 358 -25.97 12.35 9.41
C GLY A 358 -27.03 11.29 9.11
N ALA A 359 -26.75 10.34 8.22
CA ALA A 359 -27.71 9.29 7.84
C ALA A 359 -27.99 8.32 9.00
N LYS A 360 -26.97 7.98 9.81
CA LYS A 360 -27.14 7.18 11.02
C LYS A 360 -27.94 7.94 12.07
N ILE A 361 -27.69 9.24 12.26
CA ILE A 361 -28.45 10.10 13.17
C ILE A 361 -29.93 10.16 12.75
N ASN A 362 -30.20 10.33 11.45
CA ASN A 362 -31.56 10.32 10.89
C ASN A 362 -32.28 8.99 11.22
N ARG A 363 -31.60 7.86 11.00
CA ARG A 363 -32.11 6.53 11.36
C ARG A 363 -32.41 6.39 12.85
N ILE A 364 -31.57 6.96 13.73
CA ILE A 364 -31.82 6.95 15.18
C ILE A 364 -33.15 7.65 15.50
N PHE A 365 -33.37 8.85 14.94
CA PHE A 365 -34.59 9.62 15.20
C PHE A 365 -35.85 9.01 14.60
N HIS A 366 -35.77 8.45 13.40
CA HIS A 366 -36.97 8.08 12.63
C HIS A 366 -37.30 6.59 12.64
N GLU A 367 -36.33 5.71 12.91
CA GLU A 367 -36.57 4.27 13.01
C GLU A 367 -36.37 3.79 14.44
N ARG A 368 -35.21 4.09 15.04
CA ARG A 368 -34.84 3.46 16.31
C ARG A 368 -35.62 4.03 17.49
N PHE A 369 -35.76 5.34 17.58
CA PHE A 369 -36.45 5.97 18.70
C PHE A 369 -37.95 5.62 18.72
N PRO A 370 -38.71 5.69 17.61
CA PRO A 370 -40.09 5.20 17.56
C PRO A 370 -40.20 3.71 17.92
N PHE A 371 -39.25 2.88 17.46
CA PHE A 371 -39.22 1.47 17.85
C PHE A 371 -39.04 1.29 19.37
N GLU A 372 -38.13 2.02 20.02
CA GLU A 372 -37.96 1.95 21.48
C GLU A 372 -39.21 2.44 22.23
N LEU A 373 -39.97 3.39 21.68
CA LEU A 373 -41.24 3.83 22.24
C LEU A 373 -42.33 2.75 22.13
N VAL A 374 -42.45 2.08 20.98
CA VAL A 374 -43.45 1.02 20.76
C VAL A 374 -43.09 -0.25 21.53
N LYS A 375 -41.78 -0.57 21.63
CA LYS A 375 -41.26 -1.70 22.40
C LYS A 375 -41.60 -1.60 23.89
N MET A 376 -41.98 -0.43 24.39
CA MET A 376 -42.63 -0.31 25.69
C MET A 376 -44.03 -0.94 25.64
N GLU A 377 -44.09 -2.27 25.51
CA GLU A 377 -45.33 -3.00 25.57
C GLU A 377 -45.94 -2.85 26.96
N PHE A 378 -47.23 -2.52 26.99
CA PHE A 378 -48.00 -2.49 28.21
C PHE A 378 -48.76 -3.82 28.32
N ASP A 379 -48.58 -4.53 29.43
CA ASP A 379 -49.50 -5.62 29.74
C ASP A 379 -50.88 -5.03 30.00
N GLU A 380 -51.79 -5.20 29.05
CA GLU A 380 -53.17 -4.71 29.16
C GLU A 380 -53.86 -5.23 30.42
N LYS A 381 -53.53 -6.45 30.88
CA LYS A 381 -54.13 -7.04 32.09
C LYS A 381 -53.63 -6.31 33.32
N GLU A 382 -52.33 -6.04 33.39
CA GLU A 382 -51.74 -5.29 34.48
C GLU A 382 -52.26 -3.84 34.50
N LEU A 383 -52.31 -3.17 33.34
CA LEU A 383 -52.83 -1.80 33.25
C LEU A 383 -54.28 -1.70 33.71
N ARG A 384 -55.15 -2.65 33.30
CA ARG A 384 -56.54 -2.71 33.76
C ARG A 384 -56.65 -2.95 35.26
N ARG A 385 -55.79 -3.82 35.82
CA ARG A 385 -55.71 -4.07 37.27
C ARG A 385 -55.33 -2.79 38.02
N GLU A 386 -54.33 -2.06 37.53
CA GLU A 386 -53.89 -0.79 38.11
C GLU A 386 -54.96 0.29 38.04
N ILE A 387 -55.66 0.43 36.90
CA ILE A 387 -56.80 1.34 36.76
C ILE A 387 -57.88 0.99 37.79
N SER A 388 -58.21 -0.31 37.95
CA SER A 388 -59.21 -0.74 38.93
C SER A 388 -58.81 -0.39 40.36
N TYR A 389 -57.55 -0.60 40.74
CA TYR A 389 -57.05 -0.19 42.04
C TYR A 389 -57.06 1.33 42.22
N ALA A 390 -56.64 2.11 41.22
CA ALA A 390 -56.66 3.57 41.28
C ALA A 390 -58.08 4.10 41.51
N ILE A 391 -59.06 3.61 40.76
CA ILE A 391 -60.48 4.00 40.91
C ILE A 391 -60.98 3.63 42.31
N LYS A 392 -60.74 2.41 42.79
CA LYS A 392 -61.18 1.96 44.13
C LYS A 392 -60.54 2.78 45.25
N ASN A 393 -59.24 3.07 45.15
CA ASN A 393 -58.51 3.82 46.15
C ASN A 393 -58.96 5.29 46.23
N ILE A 394 -59.31 5.91 45.10
CA ILE A 394 -59.79 7.30 45.07
C ILE A 394 -61.20 7.42 45.66
N HIS A 395 -62.07 6.44 45.41
CA HIS A 395 -63.39 6.40 46.04
C HIS A 395 -63.33 6.08 47.54
N GLY A 396 -62.33 5.30 47.96
CA GLY A 396 -62.11 4.94 49.36
C GLY A 396 -63.33 4.25 49.95
N ILE A 397 -63.84 4.79 51.07
CA ILE A 397 -65.03 4.27 51.78
C ILE A 397 -66.36 4.66 51.11
N ARG A 398 -66.36 5.52 50.09
CA ARG A 398 -67.58 6.02 49.44
C ARG A 398 -67.91 5.18 48.20
N THR A 399 -69.19 4.89 47.97
CA THR A 399 -69.64 4.28 46.71
C THR A 399 -69.67 5.34 45.61
N GLY A 400 -68.81 5.19 44.61
CA GLY A 400 -68.69 6.11 43.46
C GLY A 400 -69.76 5.90 42.39
N LEU A 401 -70.44 6.97 41.99
CA LEU A 401 -71.36 6.98 40.84
C LEU A 401 -70.67 7.33 39.51
N PHE A 402 -69.48 7.95 39.55
CA PHE A 402 -68.73 8.42 38.38
C PHE A 402 -67.25 8.00 38.46
N THR A 403 -66.57 7.92 37.30
CA THR A 403 -65.12 7.63 37.28
C THR A 403 -64.34 8.92 37.62
N PRO A 404 -63.43 8.92 38.62
CA PRO A 404 -62.70 10.13 39.01
C PRO A 404 -61.63 10.52 37.97
N ASP A 405 -61.57 11.79 37.60
CA ASP A 405 -60.54 12.34 36.69
C ASP A 405 -59.12 12.11 37.21
N LEU A 406 -58.96 12.11 38.54
CA LEU A 406 -57.71 11.82 39.24
C LEU A 406 -57.17 10.42 38.93
N ALA A 407 -58.04 9.43 38.64
CA ALA A 407 -57.61 8.09 38.27
C ALA A 407 -56.97 8.10 36.88
N PHE A 408 -57.61 8.78 35.93
CA PHE A 408 -57.09 8.96 34.57
C PHE A 408 -55.76 9.71 34.60
N GLU A 409 -55.70 10.83 35.35
CA GLU A 409 -54.49 11.64 35.49
C GLU A 409 -53.33 10.84 36.09
N ALA A 410 -53.56 10.09 37.17
CA ALA A 410 -52.53 9.26 37.80
C ALA A 410 -51.97 8.20 36.84
N MET A 411 -52.83 7.56 36.05
CA MET A 411 -52.41 6.54 35.10
C MET A 411 -51.64 7.14 33.92
N VAL A 412 -52.10 8.25 33.35
CA VAL A 412 -51.39 8.93 32.25
C VAL A 412 -50.04 9.44 32.71
N LYS A 413 -49.94 10.07 33.89
CA LYS A 413 -48.64 10.50 34.46
C LYS A 413 -47.68 9.32 34.62
N LYS A 414 -48.17 8.18 35.12
CA LYS A 414 -47.37 6.95 35.24
C LYS A 414 -46.84 6.47 33.88
N LEU A 415 -47.63 6.57 32.81
CA LEU A 415 -47.21 6.21 31.46
C LEU A 415 -46.19 7.20 30.89
N ILE A 416 -46.38 8.50 31.08
CA ILE A 416 -45.45 9.54 30.62
C ILE A 416 -44.07 9.37 31.27
N VAL A 417 -44.00 9.03 32.57
CA VAL A 417 -42.72 8.77 33.25
C VAL A 417 -41.91 7.66 32.58
N LYS A 418 -42.56 6.63 32.00
CA LYS A 418 -41.86 5.54 31.31
C LYS A 418 -41.14 6.01 30.03
N LEU A 419 -41.57 7.12 29.42
CA LEU A 419 -40.91 7.70 28.24
C LEU A 419 -39.49 8.24 28.53
N LYS A 420 -39.16 8.49 29.81
CA LYS A 420 -37.85 9.02 30.21
C LYS A 420 -36.70 8.15 29.71
N GLY A 421 -36.80 6.83 29.86
CA GLY A 421 -35.73 5.90 29.47
C GLY A 421 -35.39 5.98 27.97
N PRO A 422 -36.36 5.74 27.07
CA PRO A 422 -36.15 5.86 25.63
C PRO A 422 -35.64 7.23 25.17
N CYS A 423 -36.14 8.32 25.75
CA CYS A 423 -35.71 9.67 25.37
C CYS A 423 -34.25 9.94 25.71
N ILE A 424 -33.79 9.54 26.91
CA ILE A 424 -32.37 9.68 27.30
C ILE A 424 -31.49 8.77 26.43
N LYS A 425 -31.92 7.53 26.19
CA LYS A 425 -31.22 6.59 25.31
C LYS A 425 -31.06 7.12 23.89
N CYS A 426 -32.07 7.81 23.36
CA CYS A 426 -31.97 8.45 22.05
C CYS A 426 -30.84 9.50 22.01
N VAL A 427 -30.74 10.34 23.05
CA VAL A 427 -29.65 11.33 23.16
C VAL A 427 -28.29 10.63 23.21
N ASP A 428 -28.15 9.55 24.00
CA ASP A 428 -26.91 8.78 24.11
C ASP A 428 -26.45 8.22 22.75
N MET A 429 -27.38 7.64 21.99
CA MET A 429 -27.09 7.07 20.67
C MET A 429 -26.63 8.14 19.66
N VAL A 430 -27.24 9.33 19.68
CA VAL A 430 -26.83 10.44 18.83
C VAL A 430 -25.44 10.95 19.21
N VAL A 431 -25.15 11.10 20.51
CA VAL A 431 -23.84 11.52 21.00
C VAL A 431 -22.74 10.53 20.61
N GLN A 432 -23.02 9.23 20.69
CA GLN A 432 -22.08 8.20 20.26
C GLN A 432 -21.74 8.31 18.77
N GLU A 433 -22.73 8.57 17.91
CA GLU A 433 -22.50 8.74 16.47
C GLU A 433 -21.75 10.05 16.16
N LEU A 434 -22.03 11.14 16.89
CA LEU A 434 -21.28 12.39 16.76
C LEU A 434 -19.80 12.20 17.11
N MET A 435 -19.50 11.51 18.21
CA MET A 435 -18.12 11.19 18.60
C MET A 435 -17.41 10.30 17.58
N ALA A 436 -18.11 9.31 17.02
CA ALA A 436 -17.57 8.47 15.96
C ALA A 436 -17.24 9.30 14.70
N THR A 437 -18.10 10.23 14.34
CA THR A 437 -17.90 11.13 13.19
C THR A 437 -16.67 12.03 13.40
N VAL A 438 -16.49 12.57 14.61
CA VAL A 438 -15.28 13.37 14.95
C VAL A 438 -14.01 12.56 14.73
N ARG A 439 -13.95 11.32 15.24
CA ARG A 439 -12.79 10.43 15.06
C ARG A 439 -12.45 10.15 13.59
N GLN A 440 -13.48 9.99 12.76
CA GLN A 440 -13.29 9.77 11.33
C GLN A 440 -12.72 11.03 10.66
N CYS A 441 -13.22 12.23 11.00
CA CYS A 441 -12.70 13.48 10.46
C CYS A 441 -11.27 13.77 10.92
N THR A 442 -10.91 13.47 12.18
CA THR A 442 -9.56 13.72 12.70
C THR A 442 -8.50 12.78 12.11
N HIS A 443 -8.88 11.71 11.41
CA HIS A 443 -7.94 10.83 10.69
C HIS A 443 -7.14 11.58 9.62
N LYS A 444 -7.69 12.66 9.03
CA LYS A 444 -6.96 13.49 8.06
C LYS A 444 -5.84 14.33 8.72
N LEU A 445 -5.80 14.42 10.04
CA LEU A 445 -4.79 15.14 10.82
C LEU A 445 -3.61 14.27 11.27
N VAL A 446 -3.46 13.05 10.72
CA VAL A 446 -2.37 12.12 11.09
C VAL A 446 -0.96 12.72 10.93
N ALA A 447 -0.78 13.64 9.97
CA ALA A 447 0.48 14.37 9.80
C ALA A 447 0.88 15.24 11.02
N PHE A 448 -0.07 15.57 11.90
CA PHE A 448 0.15 16.35 13.12
C PHE A 448 -0.46 15.62 14.34
N PRO A 449 0.23 14.62 14.92
CA PRO A 449 -0.33 13.76 15.97
C PRO A 449 -0.84 14.51 17.20
N LYS A 450 -0.08 15.50 17.69
CA LYS A 450 -0.49 16.33 18.84
C LYS A 450 -1.71 17.21 18.53
N LEU A 451 -1.79 17.75 17.31
CA LEU A 451 -2.93 18.56 16.90
C LEU A 451 -4.19 17.70 16.80
N ARG A 452 -4.06 16.49 16.26
CA ARG A 452 -5.14 15.50 16.20
C ARG A 452 -5.69 15.20 17.59
N GLU A 453 -4.81 14.87 18.53
CA GLU A 453 -5.16 14.54 19.91
C GLU A 453 -5.89 15.70 20.60
N GLU A 454 -5.35 16.92 20.53
CA GLU A 454 -5.97 18.09 21.13
C GLU A 454 -7.30 18.47 20.47
N THR A 455 -7.40 18.37 19.15
CA THR A 455 -8.66 18.64 18.42
C THR A 455 -9.74 17.65 18.84
N GLU A 456 -9.42 16.35 18.87
CA GLU A 456 -10.37 15.32 19.30
C GLU A 456 -10.78 15.51 20.76
N ARG A 457 -9.83 15.85 21.65
CA ARG A 457 -10.10 16.12 23.06
C ARG A 457 -11.06 17.29 23.24
N ILE A 458 -10.79 18.44 22.61
CA ILE A 458 -11.62 19.65 22.75
C ILE A 458 -13.04 19.40 22.24
N VAL A 459 -13.18 18.80 21.06
CA VAL A 459 -14.50 18.57 20.46
C VAL A 459 -15.30 17.53 21.26
N ASN A 460 -14.66 16.45 21.72
CA ASN A 460 -15.34 15.45 22.55
C ASN A 460 -15.80 16.00 23.90
N THR A 461 -14.98 16.83 24.56
CA THR A 461 -15.38 17.51 25.80
C THR A 461 -16.59 18.40 25.56
N TYR A 462 -16.60 19.18 24.49
CA TYR A 462 -17.73 20.04 24.14
C TYR A 462 -19.01 19.23 23.86
N ILE A 463 -18.91 18.10 23.15
CA ILE A 463 -20.05 17.21 22.92
C ILE A 463 -20.60 16.67 24.24
N ARG A 464 -19.75 16.28 25.20
CA ARG A 464 -20.18 15.81 26.54
C ARG A 464 -20.88 16.90 27.36
N GLU A 465 -20.40 18.13 27.31
CA GLU A 465 -21.06 19.26 27.98
C GLU A 465 -22.45 19.52 27.39
N ARG A 466 -22.58 19.44 26.05
CA ARG A 466 -23.88 19.58 25.36
C ARG A 466 -24.81 18.40 25.57
N GLU A 467 -24.29 17.19 25.73
CA GLU A 467 -25.06 16.00 26.10
C GLU A 467 -25.84 16.23 27.40
N SER A 468 -25.16 16.74 28.45
CA SER A 468 -25.82 17.02 29.73
C SER A 468 -26.95 18.02 29.58
N GLN A 469 -26.70 19.15 28.90
CA GLN A 469 -27.71 20.18 28.66
C GLN A 469 -28.90 19.67 27.84
N ALA A 470 -28.64 18.83 26.83
CA ALA A 470 -29.69 18.23 26.01
C ALA A 470 -30.56 17.26 26.82
N LYS A 471 -29.94 16.44 27.70
CA LYS A 471 -30.67 15.56 28.62
C LYS A 471 -31.56 16.36 29.57
N ASP A 472 -31.04 17.43 30.15
CA ASP A 472 -31.82 18.29 31.05
C ASP A 472 -33.03 18.90 30.33
N GLN A 473 -32.85 19.36 29.09
CA GLN A 473 -33.95 19.90 28.28
C GLN A 473 -35.00 18.84 27.93
N VAL A 474 -34.59 17.61 27.63
CA VAL A 474 -35.50 16.47 27.41
C VAL A 474 -36.29 16.15 28.67
N LEU A 475 -35.63 16.14 29.83
CA LEU A 475 -36.30 15.89 31.11
C LEU A 475 -37.27 17.01 31.48
N LEU A 476 -36.92 18.27 31.22
CA LEU A 476 -37.81 19.41 31.37
C LEU A 476 -39.05 19.26 30.48
N SER A 477 -38.87 18.85 29.22
CA SER A 477 -39.99 18.62 28.30
C SER A 477 -40.95 17.53 28.82
N LEU A 478 -40.41 16.47 29.41
CA LEU A 478 -41.23 15.44 30.08
C LEU A 478 -41.93 15.98 31.34
N ALA A 479 -41.26 16.82 32.12
CA ALA A 479 -41.86 17.47 33.28
C ALA A 479 -43.03 18.39 32.90
N ILE A 480 -42.95 19.10 31.77
CA ILE A 480 -44.05 19.88 31.20
C ILE A 480 -45.23 18.98 30.83
N GLN A 481 -44.99 17.82 30.21
CA GLN A 481 -46.06 16.86 29.89
C GLN A 481 -46.71 16.27 31.16
N LEU A 482 -45.96 16.17 32.27
CA LEU A 482 -46.47 15.70 33.56
C LEU A 482 -47.23 16.78 34.34
N SER A 483 -46.99 18.06 34.07
CA SER A 483 -47.58 19.15 34.86
C SER A 483 -49.04 19.41 34.51
N TYR A 484 -49.44 19.15 33.25
CA TYR A 484 -50.79 19.39 32.78
C TYR A 484 -51.21 18.40 31.71
N ILE A 485 -52.40 17.79 31.89
CA ILE A 485 -53.02 16.91 30.91
C ILE A 485 -54.16 17.66 30.23
N ASN A 486 -53.97 17.99 28.95
CA ASN A 486 -54.96 18.71 28.17
C ASN A 486 -56.06 17.76 27.66
N THR A 487 -57.18 17.68 28.36
CA THR A 487 -58.37 16.93 27.94
C THR A 487 -59.20 17.63 26.86
N ASN A 488 -58.88 18.88 26.51
CA ASN A 488 -59.50 19.62 25.41
C ASN A 488 -58.76 19.45 24.08
N HIS A 489 -57.73 18.60 24.03
CA HIS A 489 -56.99 18.35 22.80
C HIS A 489 -57.89 17.76 21.71
N GLU A 490 -57.75 18.20 20.46
CA GLU A 490 -58.63 17.81 19.34
C GLU A 490 -58.68 16.29 19.12
N ASP A 491 -57.54 15.62 19.31
CA ASP A 491 -57.42 14.16 19.19
C ASP A 491 -57.93 13.39 20.44
N PHE A 492 -58.26 14.07 21.54
CA PHE A 492 -58.76 13.41 22.75
C PHE A 492 -60.26 13.15 22.64
N ILE A 493 -60.62 11.89 22.39
CA ILE A 493 -62.02 11.45 22.34
C ILE A 493 -62.48 11.13 23.77
N GLY A 494 -62.83 12.18 24.53
CA GLY A 494 -63.46 12.05 25.85
C GLY A 494 -64.96 11.73 25.80
N PHE A 495 -65.61 11.74 26.97
CA PHE A 495 -67.06 11.49 27.10
C PHE A 495 -67.93 12.42 26.24
N ALA A 496 -67.54 13.69 26.07
CA ALA A 496 -68.27 14.68 25.26
C ALA A 496 -68.26 14.35 23.75
N ASN A 497 -67.13 13.88 23.22
CA ASN A 497 -66.97 13.57 21.80
C ASN A 497 -67.49 12.17 21.44
N ALA A 498 -67.57 11.26 22.41
CA ALA A 498 -68.17 9.93 22.24
C ALA A 498 -69.69 9.99 22.01
N GLN A 499 -70.41 10.87 22.72
CA GLN A 499 -71.85 11.09 22.51
C GLN A 499 -72.16 11.76 21.15
N GLN A 500 -71.32 12.71 20.71
CA GLN A 500 -71.48 13.34 19.39
C GLN A 500 -71.24 12.37 18.23
N ARG A 501 -70.28 11.44 18.37
CA ARG A 501 -70.06 10.36 17.37
C ARG A 501 -71.20 9.35 17.34
N ASN A 502 -71.77 8.97 18.48
CA ASN A 502 -72.93 8.06 18.52
C ASN A 502 -74.20 8.66 17.86
N ASN A 503 -74.39 9.98 17.95
CA ASN A 503 -75.48 10.66 17.26
C ASN A 503 -75.25 10.77 15.74
N GLN A 504 -74.00 10.72 15.26
CA GLN A 504 -73.70 10.65 13.83
C GLN A 504 -73.85 9.23 13.24
N THR A 505 -73.56 8.17 14.00
CA THR A 505 -73.75 6.78 13.55
C THR A 505 -75.23 6.38 13.48
N ASN A 506 -76.09 6.88 14.37
CA ASN A 506 -77.54 6.63 14.30
C ASN A 506 -78.24 7.29 13.10
N ARG A 507 -77.62 8.28 12.43
CA ARG A 507 -78.13 8.84 11.16
C ARG A 507 -77.76 8.01 9.93
N LYS A 508 -76.84 7.04 10.04
CA LYS A 508 -76.34 6.22 8.92
C LYS A 508 -76.90 4.80 8.86
N ALA A 509 -77.86 4.43 9.72
CA ALA A 509 -78.51 3.12 9.73
C ALA A 509 -79.59 2.93 8.64
N SER A 510 -79.48 3.59 7.49
CA SER A 510 -80.35 3.39 6.32
C SER A 510 -79.55 3.25 5.02
N ALA A 511 -78.67 2.25 4.96
CA ALA A 511 -78.29 1.60 3.70
C ALA A 511 -77.41 0.37 3.96
N GLY A 512 -77.93 -0.81 3.61
CA GLY A 512 -77.25 -1.94 2.96
C GLY A 512 -75.93 -2.47 3.54
N ASN A 513 -76.00 -3.67 4.09
CA ASN A 513 -74.87 -4.55 4.43
C ASN A 513 -74.26 -5.25 3.19
N GLN A 514 -73.04 -5.78 3.35
CA GLN A 514 -72.28 -6.79 2.55
C GLN A 514 -71.20 -6.23 1.58
N VAL A 515 -69.92 -6.65 1.54
CA VAL A 515 -69.12 -7.74 2.15
C VAL A 515 -67.68 -7.25 2.37
N ARG A 516 -67.04 -7.66 3.48
CA ARG A 516 -65.61 -7.48 3.80
C ARG A 516 -64.75 -8.58 3.18
N GLY A 517 -63.61 -8.21 2.60
CA GLY A 517 -62.52 -9.15 2.30
C GLY A 517 -61.23 -8.43 1.91
N PHE A 518 -60.22 -8.51 2.77
CA PHE A 518 -58.79 -8.25 2.53
C PHE A 518 -58.37 -6.87 2.00
N GLU A 519 -57.82 -6.02 2.88
CA GLU A 519 -56.68 -5.13 2.55
C GLU A 519 -56.14 -4.46 3.83
N LYS A 520 -55.13 -5.09 4.44
CA LYS A 520 -54.21 -4.43 5.38
C LYS A 520 -52.80 -4.72 4.87
N GLU A 521 -52.33 -3.94 3.90
CA GLU A 521 -50.89 -3.77 3.61
C GLU A 521 -50.61 -2.74 2.49
N LYS A 522 -51.26 -1.58 2.49
CA LYS A 522 -50.81 -0.44 1.66
C LYS A 522 -51.05 0.88 2.36
N LYS A 523 -50.14 1.26 3.26
CA LYS A 523 -50.16 2.60 3.87
C LYS A 523 -48.79 3.27 3.95
N TYR A 524 -47.86 2.96 3.05
CA TYR A 524 -46.64 3.76 2.84
C TYR A 524 -46.15 3.61 1.39
N MET A 525 -46.98 3.99 0.42
CA MET A 525 -46.52 4.33 -0.95
C MET A 525 -47.37 5.50 -1.42
N LEU A 526 -46.72 6.58 -1.85
CA LEU A 526 -47.36 7.65 -2.62
C LEU A 526 -47.59 7.12 -4.05
N PRO A 527 -48.83 6.94 -4.51
CA PRO A 527 -49.05 6.75 -5.94
C PRO A 527 -48.69 8.06 -6.66
N LEU A 528 -47.80 7.98 -7.67
CA LEU A 528 -47.33 9.13 -8.45
C LEU A 528 -48.31 9.57 -9.55
N ASP A 529 -49.50 8.97 -9.59
CA ASP A 529 -50.53 9.36 -10.53
C ASP A 529 -51.05 10.77 -10.17
N ASN A 530 -51.07 11.67 -11.16
CA ASN A 530 -51.54 13.07 -11.10
C ASN A 530 -50.55 14.17 -10.65
N LEU A 531 -49.23 13.91 -10.66
CA LEU A 531 -48.21 14.96 -10.51
C LEU A 531 -47.82 15.56 -11.87
N LYS A 532 -47.91 16.89 -12.01
CA LYS A 532 -47.48 17.63 -13.21
C LYS A 532 -46.39 18.66 -12.86
N VAL A 533 -45.49 18.90 -13.82
CA VAL A 533 -44.36 19.83 -13.70
C VAL A 533 -44.68 21.13 -14.45
N ARG A 534 -44.45 22.28 -13.82
CA ARG A 534 -44.61 23.60 -14.45
C ARG A 534 -43.42 24.50 -14.12
N ASP A 535 -42.90 25.18 -15.13
CA ASP A 535 -41.89 26.23 -14.97
C ASP A 535 -42.57 27.48 -14.37
N VAL A 536 -42.06 27.95 -13.23
CA VAL A 536 -42.70 28.98 -12.39
C VAL A 536 -42.21 30.38 -12.75
N GLU A 537 -41.05 30.51 -13.41
CA GLU A 537 -40.47 31.80 -13.80
C GLU A 537 -40.28 31.90 -15.32
N LYS A 538 -41.38 31.92 -16.07
CA LYS A 538 -41.33 32.24 -17.50
C LYS A 538 -41.48 33.75 -17.73
N THR A 539 -40.47 34.54 -17.36
CA THR A 539 -40.35 35.95 -17.76
C THR A 539 -39.34 36.07 -18.90
N PHE A 540 -39.65 36.91 -19.90
CA PHE A 540 -39.04 36.95 -21.24
C PHE A 540 -37.51 37.17 -21.30
N MET A 541 -36.81 37.36 -20.17
CA MET A 541 -35.35 37.54 -20.11
C MET A 541 -34.66 36.88 -18.90
N SER A 542 -35.27 35.89 -18.23
CA SER A 542 -34.58 35.11 -17.17
C SER A 542 -33.89 33.87 -17.75
N SER A 543 -32.63 33.64 -17.38
CA SER A 543 -31.85 32.42 -17.72
C SER A 543 -31.91 31.34 -16.63
N LYS A 544 -32.78 31.51 -15.62
CA LYS A 544 -33.00 30.51 -14.56
C LYS A 544 -34.29 29.74 -14.83
N HIS A 545 -34.17 28.41 -14.89
CA HIS A 545 -35.31 27.50 -14.94
C HIS A 545 -35.63 26.99 -13.53
N ILE A 546 -36.84 27.27 -13.06
CA ILE A 546 -37.33 26.81 -11.75
C ILE A 546 -38.64 26.08 -11.98
N PHE A 547 -38.61 24.76 -11.83
CA PHE A 547 -39.78 23.91 -11.98
C PHE A 547 -40.41 23.60 -10.62
N SER A 548 -41.73 23.67 -10.55
CA SER A 548 -42.52 23.15 -9.43
C SER A 548 -43.35 21.95 -9.86
N ILE A 549 -43.49 21.01 -8.94
CA ILE A 549 -44.34 19.84 -9.09
C ILE A 549 -45.60 20.11 -8.27
N PHE A 550 -46.78 19.95 -8.88
CA PHE A 550 -48.05 20.15 -8.20
C PHE A 550 -49.03 19.02 -8.50
N ASN A 551 -49.92 18.75 -7.54
CA ASN A 551 -50.99 17.76 -7.63
C ASN A 551 -52.28 18.46 -8.13
N THR A 552 -52.95 17.88 -9.12
CA THR A 552 -54.16 18.46 -9.74
C THR A 552 -55.43 18.34 -8.90
N GLU A 553 -55.44 17.54 -7.83
CA GLU A 553 -56.58 17.41 -6.93
C GLU A 553 -56.29 18.11 -5.60
N GLN A 554 -56.90 19.29 -5.37
CA GLN A 554 -56.77 20.07 -4.13
C GLN A 554 -57.36 19.35 -2.90
N ARG A 555 -56.68 18.31 -2.39
CA ARG A 555 -56.98 17.70 -1.08
C ARG A 555 -55.84 17.94 -0.11
N SER A 556 -56.16 18.66 0.96
CA SER A 556 -55.28 19.05 2.05
C SER A 556 -54.65 17.84 2.74
N VAL A 557 -53.31 17.84 2.88
CA VAL A 557 -52.59 16.93 3.76
C VAL A 557 -51.96 17.76 4.88
N PHE A 558 -52.51 17.66 6.09
CA PHE A 558 -52.00 18.36 7.27
C PHE A 558 -50.76 17.66 7.84
N PHE A 559 -49.74 18.46 8.19
CA PHE A 559 -48.60 18.08 9.03
C PHE A 559 -48.82 18.66 10.43
N CYS A 560 -48.78 17.82 11.47
CA CYS A 560 -48.87 18.27 12.86
C CYS A 560 -47.51 18.79 13.35
N SER A 561 -47.37 20.11 13.38
CA SER A 561 -46.26 20.87 13.97
C SER A 561 -46.54 21.11 15.45
N SER A 562 -45.68 20.62 16.35
CA SER A 562 -45.44 21.22 17.69
C SER A 562 -44.29 20.56 18.48
N PHE A 563 -43.80 19.38 18.09
CA PHE A 563 -42.62 18.77 18.76
C PHE A 563 -41.28 19.03 18.03
N PHE A 564 -41.35 19.42 16.76
CA PHE A 564 -40.17 19.57 15.88
C PHE A 564 -39.44 20.93 16.01
N CYS A 565 -40.11 21.98 16.51
CA CYS A 565 -39.52 23.32 16.59
C CYS A 565 -38.48 23.51 17.71
N LEU A 566 -38.40 22.61 18.70
CA LEU A 566 -37.42 22.75 19.78
C LEU A 566 -36.06 22.14 19.45
N PHE A 567 -36.00 21.06 18.66
CA PHE A 567 -34.74 20.37 18.35
C PHE A 567 -33.97 20.95 17.17
N PHE A 568 -34.66 21.61 16.22
CA PHE A 568 -34.02 22.34 15.12
C PHE A 568 -33.35 23.66 15.55
N ASN A 569 -33.57 24.13 16.78
CA ASN A 569 -32.96 25.36 17.29
C ASN A 569 -31.49 25.21 17.76
N LEU A 570 -30.95 23.99 17.87
CA LEU A 570 -29.51 23.81 18.12
C LEU A 570 -28.64 24.12 16.87
N GLY A 571 -29.19 23.98 15.66
CA GLY A 571 -28.47 24.33 14.41
C GLY A 571 -28.47 25.82 14.10
N LYS A 572 -29.47 26.60 14.56
CA LYS A 572 -29.55 28.04 14.30
C LYS A 572 -28.79 28.92 15.30
N LEU A 573 -28.39 28.39 16.47
CA LEU A 573 -27.64 29.18 17.45
C LEU A 573 -26.19 29.46 17.02
N LEU A 574 -25.60 28.63 16.14
CA LEU A 574 -24.27 28.89 15.57
C LEU A 574 -24.30 29.90 14.41
N LEU A 575 -25.42 30.00 13.66
CA LEU A 575 -25.54 30.97 12.57
C LEU A 575 -25.83 32.39 13.08
N LEU A 576 -26.52 32.52 14.22
CA LEU A 576 -26.80 33.82 14.85
C LEU A 576 -25.57 34.45 15.53
N TYR A 577 -24.55 33.67 15.88
CA TYR A 577 -23.31 34.22 16.47
C TYR A 577 -22.39 34.91 15.43
N LYS A 578 -22.62 34.68 14.13
CA LYS A 578 -21.84 35.30 13.04
C LYS A 578 -22.54 36.48 12.37
N ILE A 579 -23.82 36.72 12.68
CA ILE A 579 -24.58 37.87 12.19
C ILE A 579 -24.61 39.02 13.21
N TYR A 580 -24.32 38.76 14.49
CA TYR A 580 -24.38 39.76 15.57
C TYR A 580 -23.11 40.59 15.82
N ASN A 581 -22.06 40.44 15.01
CA ASN A 581 -20.78 41.15 15.22
C ASN A 581 -20.43 42.20 14.14
N ASN A 582 -21.42 42.65 13.38
CA ASN A 582 -21.31 43.88 12.60
C ASN A 582 -22.67 44.59 12.65
N TYR A 583 -22.64 45.92 12.73
CA TYR A 583 -23.77 46.87 12.83
C TYR A 583 -24.17 47.32 14.25
N TYR A 584 -23.43 48.36 14.68
CA TYR A 584 -23.88 49.60 15.32
C TYR A 584 -25.17 49.61 16.17
N PHE A 585 -24.95 49.98 17.44
CA PHE A 585 -25.84 50.79 18.27
C PHE A 585 -26.69 51.80 17.46
N LEU A 586 -28.01 51.76 17.65
CA LEU A 586 -28.79 53.00 17.84
C LEU A 586 -30.07 52.71 18.64
N PHE A 587 -30.18 53.43 19.75
CA PHE A 587 -31.40 53.68 20.52
C PHE A 587 -32.53 54.20 19.62
N LEU A 588 -33.78 53.81 19.90
CA LEU A 588 -34.91 54.74 19.92
C LEU A 588 -36.11 54.14 20.69
N LEU A 589 -36.50 54.89 21.71
CA LEU A 589 -37.71 54.76 22.54
C LEU A 589 -38.99 55.15 21.78
N ASN A 590 -40.14 54.73 22.36
CA ASN A 590 -41.54 55.09 22.06
C ASN A 590 -42.16 54.28 20.91
N VAL A 591 -43.35 53.65 21.01
CA VAL A 591 -44.56 53.85 21.85
C VAL A 591 -45.12 52.50 22.27
#